data_AF-A0A9R1V709-F1
#
_entry.id   AF-A0A9R1V709-F1
#
_cell.length_a   1.000
_cell.length_b   1.000
_cell.length_c   1.000
_cell.angle_alpha   90.00
_cell.angle_beta   90.00
_cell.angle_gamma   90.00
#
_symmetry.space_group_name_H-M   'P 1'
#
loop_
_entity.id
_entity.type
_entity.pdbx_description
1 polymer ?
#
loop_
_entity_poly.entity_id
_entity_poly.type
_entity_poly.pdbx_seq_one_letter_code
_entity_poly.pdbx_strand_id
1 'polypeptide(L)'
;MSGNSDVTHRPLINVIATNSRGAMFMYAEDFSGPRNVLQVVTDNATNCKAAGKEVEKVHKQIFWSPCCVHTLNLIFKDLAVDCFWLMDTYRKGKIVVNYFLNHTHALAIFRDNLQLELLKVAKTRFASHYILLKRLWDCRESLATTIRMAKNIDENTRQSGLLVADTIKNEDFWDDVESVLAVTKPIYLMVKFCDGKGSMMGEIYEKMDNMLGEIKDVMMNHCYAEYYPRVEKIILARWEKMTIPLHCLGFALSPRFYDKNYLEEMAAPGGVHRKAPNLDKEVMVGVMESFKRIAESGEEEHLLREQFPTFHMKKGLYALVAAYMDAVTMDAIDWWSSYGSETPKLAVIAKKVLSQPISSSSAERNWSTYSYIHNVKRNRLNSKRADKLVFIHSNIRLQSRFSESYASGAHKKWDVNPESTNLEQSSTRL
;
A
#
# COMPACT_ATOMS: atom_id res chain seq x y z
N MET A 1 14.67 13.75 -26.73
CA MET A 1 15.02 12.32 -26.60
C MET A 1 16.43 12.23 -26.04
N SER A 2 16.60 11.72 -24.82
CA SER A 2 17.82 11.19 -24.17
C SER A 2 17.80 11.49 -22.67
N GLY A 3 16.94 10.78 -21.94
CA GLY A 3 16.90 10.85 -20.48
C GLY A 3 17.38 9.59 -19.76
N ASN A 4 17.64 8.49 -20.49
CA ASN A 4 17.79 7.16 -19.89
C ASN A 4 18.97 6.36 -20.46
N SER A 5 20.10 6.98 -20.80
CA SER A 5 21.30 6.22 -21.17
C SER A 5 22.60 6.82 -20.69
N ASP A 6 23.57 5.96 -20.41
CA ASP A 6 24.91 6.37 -20.00
C ASP A 6 25.73 6.91 -21.20
N VAL A 7 26.96 7.33 -20.93
CA VAL A 7 27.88 7.89 -21.95
C VAL A 7 28.24 6.90 -23.07
N THR A 8 27.87 5.62 -22.94
CA THR A 8 28.02 4.57 -23.96
C THR A 8 26.69 4.15 -24.59
N HIS A 9 25.63 4.94 -24.39
CA HIS A 9 24.27 4.68 -24.87
C HIS A 9 23.62 3.40 -24.32
N ARG A 10 24.11 2.85 -23.20
CA ARG A 10 23.45 1.73 -22.53
C ARG A 10 22.21 2.24 -21.78
N PRO A 11 21.05 1.56 -21.87
CA PRO A 11 19.87 1.95 -21.11
C PRO A 11 20.14 1.89 -19.60
N LEU A 12 20.02 3.02 -18.92
CA LEU A 12 20.10 3.11 -17.45
C LEU A 12 18.78 2.63 -16.85
N ILE A 13 18.59 1.32 -16.76
CA ILE A 13 17.53 0.75 -15.92
C ILE A 13 18.18 0.41 -14.58
N ASN A 14 18.06 1.31 -13.60
CA ASN A 14 18.31 0.95 -12.22
C ASN A 14 17.13 0.08 -11.75
N VAL A 15 17.39 -1.20 -11.48
CA VAL A 15 16.36 -2.15 -11.04
C VAL A 15 16.36 -2.19 -9.52
N ILE A 16 15.20 -2.04 -8.90
CA ILE A 16 15.06 -2.29 -7.48
C ILE A 16 14.57 -3.73 -7.32
N ALA A 17 15.50 -4.62 -7.00
CA ALA A 17 15.14 -5.97 -6.59
C ALA A 17 14.52 -5.88 -5.21
N THR A 18 13.28 -6.31 -5.09
CA THR A 18 12.60 -6.33 -3.81
C THR A 18 12.19 -7.75 -3.48
N ASN A 19 12.31 -8.11 -2.22
CA ASN A 19 11.69 -9.30 -1.67
C ASN A 19 10.95 -8.93 -0.37
N SER A 20 10.32 -9.91 0.26
CA SER A 20 9.59 -9.73 1.53
C SER A 20 10.42 -9.09 2.66
N ARG A 21 11.75 -9.15 2.59
CA ARG A 21 12.67 -8.62 3.60
C ARG A 21 13.17 -7.21 3.29
N GLY A 22 13.07 -6.74 2.05
CA GLY A 22 13.44 -5.38 1.70
C GLY A 22 13.67 -5.12 0.21
N ALA A 23 14.05 -3.89 -0.08
CA ALA A 23 14.32 -3.39 -1.43
C ALA A 23 15.82 -3.09 -1.56
N MET A 24 16.49 -3.78 -2.50
CA MET A 24 17.87 -3.59 -2.86
C MET A 24 17.95 -2.86 -4.20
N PHE A 25 18.82 -1.86 -4.28
CA PHE A 25 19.13 -1.21 -5.54
C PHE A 25 20.20 -2.02 -6.26
N MET A 26 19.94 -2.43 -7.51
CA MET A 26 20.88 -3.17 -8.34
C MET A 26 21.08 -2.45 -9.67
N TYR A 27 22.30 -2.52 -10.20
CA TYR A 27 22.53 -2.09 -11.57
C TYR A 27 21.97 -3.14 -12.53
N ALA A 28 21.41 -2.73 -13.67
CA ALA A 28 20.95 -3.66 -14.71
C ALA A 28 22.07 -4.57 -15.24
N GLU A 29 23.34 -4.17 -15.12
CA GLU A 29 24.50 -4.99 -15.53
C GLU A 29 24.83 -6.11 -14.54
N ASP A 30 24.43 -5.97 -13.26
CA ASP A 30 24.53 -7.05 -12.26
C ASP A 30 23.39 -8.07 -12.42
N PHE A 31 22.50 -7.84 -13.38
CA PHE A 31 21.34 -8.66 -13.65
C PHE A 31 21.69 -9.80 -14.59
N SER A 32 21.69 -11.05 -14.10
CA SER A 32 22.02 -12.27 -14.87
C SER A 32 20.95 -12.66 -15.92
N GLY A 33 20.25 -11.68 -16.49
CA GLY A 33 19.28 -11.84 -17.56
C GLY A 33 17.83 -12.11 -17.10
N PRO A 34 16.85 -11.94 -18.02
CA PRO A 34 15.41 -11.92 -17.74
C PRO A 34 14.83 -13.22 -17.19
N ARG A 35 15.59 -14.33 -17.21
CA ARG A 35 15.18 -15.61 -16.62
C ARG A 35 15.08 -15.56 -15.09
N ASN A 36 15.75 -14.59 -14.45
CA ASN A 36 15.74 -14.43 -13.01
C ASN A 36 14.70 -13.41 -12.50
N VAL A 37 13.90 -12.81 -13.40
CA VAL A 37 12.80 -11.92 -13.01
C VAL A 37 11.52 -12.74 -12.94
N LEU A 38 10.84 -12.68 -11.80
CA LEU A 38 9.45 -13.15 -11.70
C LEU A 38 8.47 -12.00 -12.00
N GLN A 39 8.67 -10.82 -11.40
CA GLN A 39 7.72 -9.71 -11.51
C GLN A 39 8.40 -8.35 -11.71
N VAL A 40 7.73 -7.47 -12.46
CA VAL A 40 8.03 -6.04 -12.57
C VAL A 40 6.82 -5.24 -12.09
N VAL A 41 7.03 -4.43 -11.05
CA VAL A 41 5.99 -3.54 -10.50
C VAL A 41 6.30 -2.10 -10.86
N THR A 42 5.34 -1.41 -11.46
CA THR A 42 5.49 0.02 -11.83
C THR A 42 4.33 0.85 -11.33
N ASP A 43 4.47 2.17 -11.37
CA ASP A 43 3.31 3.06 -11.22
C ASP A 43 2.29 2.85 -12.36
N ASN A 44 1.12 3.49 -12.22
CA ASN A 44 0.02 3.34 -13.18
C ASN A 44 0.01 4.41 -14.29
N ALA A 45 1.08 5.18 -14.44
CA ALA A 45 1.22 6.16 -15.51
C ALA A 45 1.23 5.46 -16.87
N THR A 46 0.75 6.17 -17.90
CA THR A 46 0.53 5.59 -19.23
C THR A 46 1.81 5.02 -19.84
N ASN A 47 2.94 5.71 -19.66
CA ASN A 47 4.26 5.27 -20.10
C ASN A 47 4.75 4.02 -19.35
N CYS A 48 4.56 3.95 -18.02
CA CYS A 48 4.94 2.77 -17.23
C CYS A 48 4.11 1.55 -17.59
N LYS A 49 2.80 1.72 -17.81
CA LYS A 49 1.92 0.66 -18.30
C LYS A 49 2.33 0.15 -19.68
N ALA A 50 2.66 1.06 -20.60
CA ALA A 50 3.12 0.67 -21.93
C ALA A 50 4.42 -0.13 -21.84
N ALA A 51 5.41 0.36 -21.08
CA ALA A 51 6.68 -0.32 -20.87
C ALA A 51 6.49 -1.71 -20.23
N GLY A 52 5.66 -1.81 -19.19
CA GLY A 52 5.33 -3.07 -18.54
C GLY A 52 4.74 -4.11 -19.50
N LYS A 53 3.79 -3.70 -20.33
CA LYS A 53 3.21 -4.56 -21.36
C LYS A 53 4.22 -5.01 -22.41
N GLU A 54 5.16 -4.15 -22.81
CA GLU A 54 6.24 -4.56 -23.73
C GLU A 54 7.17 -5.59 -23.09
N VAL A 55 7.48 -5.46 -21.80
CA VAL A 55 8.25 -6.48 -21.06
C VAL A 55 7.54 -7.83 -21.08
N GLU A 56 6.23 -7.87 -20.79
CA GLU A 56 5.46 -9.12 -20.81
C GLU A 56 5.37 -9.75 -22.20
N LYS A 57 5.34 -8.94 -23.27
CA LYS A 57 5.34 -9.44 -24.65
C LYS A 57 6.64 -10.14 -25.01
N VAL A 58 7.77 -9.53 -24.65
CA VAL A 58 9.12 -10.05 -24.97
C VAL A 58 9.50 -11.20 -24.04
N HIS A 59 9.13 -11.10 -22.77
CA HIS A 59 9.44 -12.06 -21.73
C HIS A 59 8.16 -12.59 -21.11
N LYS A 60 7.60 -13.61 -21.76
CA LYS A 60 6.34 -14.24 -21.37
C LYS A 60 6.35 -14.72 -19.93
N GLN A 61 7.49 -15.07 -19.33
CA GLN A 61 7.60 -15.52 -17.94
C GLN A 61 7.51 -14.41 -16.89
N ILE A 62 7.75 -13.15 -17.27
CA ILE A 62 7.79 -12.01 -16.35
C ILE A 62 6.39 -11.44 -16.21
N PHE A 63 5.87 -11.36 -14.99
CA PHE A 63 4.60 -10.69 -14.71
C PHE A 63 4.81 -9.18 -14.58
N TRP A 64 4.04 -8.38 -15.31
CA TRP A 64 3.93 -6.95 -15.00
C TRP A 64 2.69 -6.73 -14.14
N SER A 65 2.84 -5.92 -13.08
CA SER A 65 1.70 -5.47 -12.28
C SER A 65 1.74 -3.96 -12.04
N PRO A 66 0.57 -3.29 -12.07
CA PRO A 66 0.45 -1.94 -11.54
C PRO A 66 0.68 -1.93 -10.02
N CYS A 67 1.21 -0.80 -9.52
CA CYS A 67 1.39 -0.58 -8.09
C CYS A 67 0.05 -0.54 -7.36
N CYS A 68 -0.15 -1.44 -6.38
CA CYS A 68 -1.38 -1.51 -5.61
C CYS A 68 -1.67 -0.19 -4.86
N VAL A 69 -0.65 0.44 -4.27
CA VAL A 69 -0.82 1.73 -3.58
C VAL A 69 -1.32 2.80 -4.55
N HIS A 70 -0.77 2.86 -5.76
CA HIS A 70 -1.23 3.83 -6.74
C HIS A 70 -2.67 3.54 -7.19
N THR A 71 -3.03 2.26 -7.39
CA THR A 71 -4.42 1.87 -7.69
C THR A 71 -5.38 2.28 -6.57
N LEU A 72 -5.04 2.03 -5.30
CA LEU A 72 -5.86 2.42 -4.15
C LEU A 72 -6.04 3.94 -4.05
N ASN A 73 -4.99 4.71 -4.35
CA ASN A 73 -5.10 6.17 -4.44
C ASN A 73 -6.05 6.60 -5.59
N LEU A 74 -6.08 5.87 -6.70
CA LEU A 74 -6.99 6.14 -7.82
C LEU A 74 -8.44 5.80 -7.48
N ILE A 75 -8.71 4.76 -6.67
CA ILE A 75 -10.07 4.48 -6.15
C ILE A 75 -10.60 5.74 -5.47
N PHE A 76 -9.84 6.33 -4.56
CA PHE A 76 -10.28 7.55 -3.88
C PHE A 76 -10.52 8.71 -4.84
N LYS A 77 -9.64 8.90 -5.83
CA LYS A 77 -9.82 9.96 -6.84
C LYS A 77 -11.15 9.79 -7.56
N ASP A 78 -11.50 8.56 -7.95
CA ASP A 78 -12.76 8.28 -8.62
C ASP A 78 -13.96 8.45 -7.67
N LEU A 79 -13.83 8.01 -6.41
CA LEU A 79 -14.86 8.24 -5.38
C LEU A 79 -15.13 9.74 -5.17
N ALA A 80 -14.09 10.57 -5.11
CA ALA A 80 -14.23 12.01 -4.97
C ALA A 80 -14.85 12.68 -6.21
N VAL A 81 -14.82 12.03 -7.37
CA VAL A 81 -15.51 12.53 -8.57
C VAL A 81 -16.97 12.10 -8.57
N ASP A 82 -17.26 10.85 -8.21
CA ASP A 82 -18.59 10.26 -8.34
C ASP A 82 -19.48 10.41 -7.09
N CYS A 83 -18.88 10.72 -5.94
CA CYS A 83 -19.57 10.97 -4.65
C CYS A 83 -19.36 12.43 -4.24
N PHE A 84 -20.33 13.29 -4.59
CA PHE A 84 -20.24 14.74 -4.36
C PHE A 84 -20.05 15.10 -2.88
N TRP A 85 -20.80 14.46 -1.99
CA TRP A 85 -20.73 14.67 -0.53
C TRP A 85 -19.30 14.47 -0.01
N LEU A 86 -18.61 13.42 -0.43
CA LEU A 86 -17.24 13.13 0.00
C LEU A 86 -16.27 14.25 -0.39
N MET A 87 -16.37 14.75 -1.61
CA MET A 87 -15.49 15.81 -2.10
C MET A 87 -15.83 17.17 -1.50
N ASP A 88 -17.10 17.46 -1.28
CA ASP A 88 -17.57 18.68 -0.64
C ASP A 88 -17.08 18.77 0.81
N THR A 89 -17.26 17.71 1.59
CA THR A 89 -16.77 17.60 2.97
C THR A 89 -15.26 17.77 3.05
N TYR A 90 -14.51 17.14 2.14
CA TYR A 90 -13.06 17.35 2.06
C TYR A 90 -12.70 18.82 1.77
N ARG A 91 -13.39 19.48 0.83
CA ARG A 91 -13.13 20.89 0.50
C ARG A 91 -13.41 21.81 1.68
N LYS A 92 -14.53 21.63 2.38
CA LYS A 92 -14.88 22.37 3.60
C LYS A 92 -13.83 22.17 4.69
N GLY A 93 -13.47 20.92 4.99
CA GLY A 93 -12.44 20.61 5.98
C GLY A 93 -11.08 21.21 5.64
N LYS A 94 -10.69 21.22 4.35
CA LYS A 94 -9.45 21.86 3.89
C LYS A 94 -9.47 23.38 4.05
N ILE A 95 -10.61 24.04 3.83
CA ILE A 95 -10.76 25.48 4.07
C ILE A 95 -10.53 25.79 5.55
N VAL A 96 -11.12 25.00 6.46
CA VAL A 96 -10.91 25.12 7.90
C VAL A 96 -9.44 24.98 8.26
N VAL A 97 -8.77 23.89 7.83
CA VAL A 97 -7.35 23.68 8.13
C VAL A 97 -6.47 24.81 7.59
N ASN A 98 -6.70 25.25 6.35
CA ASN A 98 -5.94 26.36 5.76
C ASN A 98 -6.16 27.67 6.49
N TYR A 99 -7.35 27.92 7.04
CA TYR A 99 -7.61 29.11 7.84
C TYR A 99 -6.72 29.10 9.09
N PHE A 100 -6.76 28.05 9.91
CA PHE A 100 -5.94 28.00 11.12
C PHE A 100 -4.44 28.01 10.83
N LEU A 101 -3.97 27.35 9.77
CA LEU A 101 -2.53 27.33 9.44
C LEU A 101 -1.99 28.67 8.90
N ASN A 102 -2.84 29.52 8.32
CA ASN A 102 -2.42 30.79 7.73
C ASN A 102 -2.69 32.01 8.63
N HIS A 103 -3.48 31.87 9.71
CA HIS A 103 -3.78 32.95 10.65
C HIS A 103 -3.03 32.74 11.97
N THR A 104 -1.93 33.48 12.15
CA THR A 104 -1.00 33.34 13.28
C THR A 104 -1.67 33.40 14.65
N HIS A 105 -2.67 34.27 14.81
CA HIS A 105 -3.39 34.41 16.08
C HIS A 105 -4.33 33.23 16.37
N ALA A 106 -5.09 32.77 15.35
CA ALA A 106 -5.93 31.59 15.49
C ALA A 106 -5.10 30.33 15.75
N LEU A 107 -3.91 30.22 15.14
CA LEU A 107 -2.97 29.14 15.38
C LEU A 107 -2.40 29.17 16.80
N ALA A 108 -2.08 30.35 17.33
CA ALA A 108 -1.57 30.52 18.69
C ALA A 108 -2.61 30.07 19.73
N ILE A 109 -3.85 30.57 19.64
CA ILE A 109 -4.94 30.14 20.53
C ILE A 109 -5.21 28.63 20.39
N PHE A 110 -5.17 28.09 19.17
CA PHE A 110 -5.37 26.67 18.94
C PHE A 110 -4.28 25.82 19.62
N ARG A 111 -3.01 26.23 19.52
CA ARG A 111 -1.88 25.55 20.16
C ARG A 111 -1.90 25.63 21.69
N ASP A 112 -2.41 26.72 22.25
CA ASP A 112 -2.60 26.83 23.71
C ASP A 112 -3.68 25.88 24.23
N ASN A 113 -4.65 25.51 23.38
CA ASN A 113 -5.78 24.66 23.74
C ASN A 113 -5.58 23.15 23.43
N LEU A 114 -4.56 22.76 22.68
CA LEU A 114 -4.32 21.33 22.37
C LEU A 114 -2.87 21.03 21.96
N GLN A 115 -2.34 19.88 22.39
CA GLN A 115 -0.97 19.42 22.10
C GLN A 115 -0.79 18.79 20.69
N LEU A 116 -1.85 18.74 19.87
CA LEU A 116 -1.81 18.17 18.52
C LEU A 116 -1.73 19.28 17.48
N GLU A 117 -0.91 19.08 16.45
CA GLU A 117 -0.80 20.02 15.33
C GLU A 117 -1.77 19.69 14.18
N LEU A 118 -2.29 20.75 13.53
CA LEU A 118 -2.98 20.62 12.24
C LEU A 118 -1.97 20.33 11.13
N LEU A 119 -2.27 19.35 10.28
CA LEU A 119 -1.36 18.89 9.24
C LEU A 119 -1.66 19.57 7.90
N LYS A 120 -0.62 20.16 7.29
CA LYS A 120 -0.69 20.65 5.91
C LYS A 120 -0.57 19.48 4.94
N VAL A 121 -1.50 19.39 4.00
CA VAL A 121 -1.47 18.33 2.97
C VAL A 121 -0.57 18.72 1.80
N ALA A 122 0.43 17.87 1.52
CA ALA A 122 1.16 17.90 0.25
C ALA A 122 0.25 17.40 -0.90
N LYS A 123 0.43 17.96 -2.10
CA LYS A 123 -0.51 17.92 -3.23
C LYS A 123 -0.85 16.54 -3.84
N THR A 124 -0.39 15.40 -3.32
CA THR A 124 -0.23 14.20 -4.18
C THR A 124 -0.68 12.83 -3.66
N ARG A 125 -1.28 12.65 -2.47
CA ARG A 125 -1.68 11.29 -1.98
C ARG A 125 -3.01 11.25 -1.21
N PHE A 126 -3.85 10.21 -1.42
CA PHE A 126 -5.14 10.00 -0.73
C PHE A 126 -4.96 9.84 0.78
N ALA A 127 -3.94 9.09 1.22
CA ALA A 127 -3.66 8.93 2.64
C ALA A 127 -3.56 10.28 3.38
N SER A 128 -3.05 11.32 2.72
CA SER A 128 -2.98 12.68 3.28
C SER A 128 -4.36 13.33 3.46
N HIS A 129 -5.34 13.01 2.60
CA HIS A 129 -6.71 13.53 2.68
C HIS A 129 -7.43 12.91 3.89
N TYR A 130 -7.32 11.59 4.05
CA TYR A 130 -7.85 10.87 5.21
C TYR A 130 -7.23 11.39 6.51
N ILE A 131 -5.89 11.48 6.57
CA ILE A 131 -5.17 11.97 7.75
C ILE A 131 -5.57 13.41 8.11
N LEU A 132 -5.77 14.29 7.12
CA LEU A 132 -6.23 15.66 7.37
C LEU A 132 -7.61 15.68 8.00
N LEU A 133 -8.58 14.98 7.42
CA LEU A 133 -9.95 14.95 7.96
C LEU A 133 -10.01 14.27 9.33
N LYS A 134 -9.22 13.21 9.53
CA LYS A 134 -9.13 12.53 10.82
C LYS A 134 -8.53 13.46 11.88
N ARG A 135 -7.46 14.19 11.54
CA ARG A 135 -6.86 15.18 12.44
C ARG A 135 -7.85 16.31 12.75
N LEU A 136 -8.58 16.78 11.75
CA LEU A 136 -9.60 17.81 11.91
C LEU A 136 -10.70 17.36 12.89
N TRP A 137 -11.19 16.13 12.72
CA TRP A 137 -12.15 15.49 13.63
C TRP A 137 -11.63 15.43 15.06
N ASP A 138 -10.40 14.93 15.26
CA ASP A 138 -9.80 14.81 16.60
C ASP A 138 -9.60 16.18 17.28
N CYS A 139 -9.55 17.26 16.50
CA CYS A 139 -9.40 18.63 16.99
C CYS A 139 -10.73 19.40 17.12
N ARG A 140 -11.88 18.77 16.85
CA ARG A 140 -13.21 19.42 16.80
C ARG A 140 -13.50 20.35 17.98
N GLU A 141 -13.36 19.84 19.21
CA GLU A 141 -13.64 20.60 20.43
C GLU A 141 -12.73 21.83 20.61
N SER A 142 -11.43 21.66 20.32
CA SER A 142 -10.47 22.78 20.44
C SER A 142 -10.61 23.79 19.31
N LEU A 143 -11.03 23.37 18.12
CA LEU A 143 -11.37 24.28 17.02
C LEU A 143 -12.60 25.13 17.39
N ALA A 144 -13.64 24.50 17.96
CA ALA A 144 -14.84 25.20 18.44
C ALA A 144 -14.51 26.20 19.57
N THR A 145 -13.65 25.80 20.51
CA THR A 145 -13.15 26.66 21.60
C THR A 145 -12.35 27.84 21.04
N THR A 146 -11.45 27.58 20.10
CA THR A 146 -10.60 28.62 19.48
C THR A 146 -11.43 29.66 18.75
N ILE A 147 -12.47 29.26 18.00
CA ILE A 147 -13.38 30.22 17.36
C ILE A 147 -14.13 31.07 18.38
N ARG A 148 -14.57 30.48 19.50
CA ARG A 148 -15.25 31.24 20.57
C ARG A 148 -14.32 32.31 21.15
N MET A 149 -13.04 32.00 21.34
CA MET A 149 -12.03 32.92 21.88
C MET A 149 -11.52 33.93 20.85
N ALA A 150 -11.48 33.56 19.57
CA ALA A 150 -10.98 34.40 18.47
C ALA A 150 -11.97 35.46 17.97
N LYS A 151 -13.21 35.50 18.50
CA LYS A 151 -14.26 36.50 18.16
C LYS A 151 -13.84 37.97 18.34
N ASN A 152 -12.66 38.25 18.89
CA ASN A 152 -12.22 39.59 19.27
C ASN A 152 -11.19 40.24 18.34
N ILE A 153 -10.83 39.69 17.17
CA ILE A 153 -9.72 40.27 16.36
C ILE A 153 -9.98 40.32 14.83
N ASP A 154 -9.84 41.55 14.30
CA ASP A 154 -9.59 42.04 12.93
C ASP A 154 -10.65 41.89 11.82
N GLU A 155 -10.84 42.98 11.05
CA GLU A 155 -11.95 43.22 10.10
C GLU A 155 -11.80 42.44 8.77
N ASN A 156 -10.56 42.22 8.29
CA ASN A 156 -10.28 41.45 7.07
C ASN A 156 -10.38 39.92 7.27
N THR A 157 -10.21 39.48 8.53
CA THR A 157 -10.33 38.08 8.95
C THR A 157 -11.80 37.66 9.14
N ARG A 158 -12.73 38.62 9.03
CA ARG A 158 -14.13 38.48 9.43
C ARG A 158 -14.95 37.58 8.50
N GLN A 159 -14.82 37.71 7.17
CA GLN A 159 -15.64 36.91 6.23
C GLN A 159 -15.20 35.44 6.16
N SER A 160 -13.89 35.19 6.01
CA SER A 160 -13.34 33.84 6.01
C SER A 160 -13.47 33.17 7.39
N GLY A 161 -13.29 33.95 8.47
CA GLY A 161 -13.50 33.50 9.85
C GLY A 161 -14.96 33.17 10.16
N LEU A 162 -15.93 33.94 9.64
CA LEU A 162 -17.36 33.64 9.78
C LEU A 162 -17.72 32.34 9.06
N LEU A 163 -17.29 32.16 7.81
CA LEU A 163 -17.53 30.91 7.06
C LEU A 163 -16.95 29.69 7.79
N VAL A 164 -15.73 29.81 8.32
CA VAL A 164 -15.07 28.74 9.10
C VAL A 164 -15.79 28.51 10.43
N ALA A 165 -16.24 29.56 11.10
CA ALA A 165 -17.02 29.46 12.33
C ALA A 165 -18.37 28.79 12.10
N ASP A 166 -19.05 29.10 11.02
CA ASP A 166 -20.33 28.49 10.65
C ASP A 166 -20.14 27.03 10.25
N THR A 167 -19.06 26.71 9.53
CA THR A 167 -18.70 25.32 9.19
C THR A 167 -18.41 24.49 10.45
N ILE A 168 -17.66 25.03 11.42
CA ILE A 168 -17.31 24.31 12.66
C ILE A 168 -18.51 24.15 13.59
N LYS A 169 -19.50 25.04 13.54
CA LYS A 169 -20.75 24.90 14.31
C LYS A 169 -21.80 24.03 13.61
N ASN A 170 -21.59 23.69 12.35
CA ASN A 170 -22.54 22.89 11.59
C ASN A 170 -22.36 21.41 11.97
N GLU A 171 -23.36 20.84 12.63
CA GLU A 171 -23.37 19.42 13.02
C GLU A 171 -23.42 18.50 11.79
N ASP A 172 -24.17 18.85 10.74
CA ASP A 172 -24.23 18.07 9.49
C ASP A 172 -22.84 17.95 8.84
N PHE A 173 -22.01 18.99 8.94
CA PHE A 173 -20.63 18.92 8.44
C PHE A 173 -19.81 17.90 9.21
N TRP A 174 -19.98 17.79 10.53
CA TRP A 174 -19.27 16.81 11.33
C TRP A 174 -19.79 15.40 11.06
N ASP A 175 -21.11 15.21 10.98
CA ASP A 175 -21.70 13.94 10.58
C ASP A 175 -21.14 13.49 9.22
N ASP A 176 -21.05 14.40 8.25
CA ASP A 176 -20.41 14.14 6.96
C ASP A 176 -18.91 13.78 7.08
N VAL A 177 -18.15 14.43 7.98
CA VAL A 177 -16.74 14.09 8.23
C VAL A 177 -16.63 12.68 8.79
N GLU A 178 -17.46 12.32 9.76
CA GLU A 178 -17.53 10.96 10.32
C GLU A 178 -17.85 9.94 9.24
N SER A 179 -18.84 10.24 8.40
CA SER A 179 -19.25 9.46 7.23
C SER A 179 -18.07 9.18 6.29
N VAL A 180 -17.36 10.25 5.89
CA VAL A 180 -16.20 10.15 4.98
C VAL A 180 -15.13 9.29 5.63
N LEU A 181 -14.84 9.51 6.91
CA LEU A 181 -13.82 8.76 7.64
C LEU A 181 -14.18 7.28 7.77
N ALA A 182 -15.45 6.95 8.03
CA ALA A 182 -15.90 5.57 8.13
C ALA A 182 -15.74 4.84 6.79
N VAL A 183 -16.24 5.43 5.69
CA VAL A 183 -16.20 4.83 4.35
C VAL A 183 -14.77 4.71 3.79
N THR A 184 -13.91 5.69 4.07
CA THR A 184 -12.55 5.73 3.51
C THR A 184 -11.49 5.05 4.39
N LYS A 185 -11.81 4.71 5.64
CA LYS A 185 -10.90 4.02 6.56
C LYS A 185 -10.41 2.66 6.04
N PRO A 186 -11.26 1.76 5.52
CA PRO A 186 -10.78 0.49 4.95
C PRO A 186 -9.76 0.69 3.82
N ILE A 187 -10.00 1.66 2.93
CA ILE A 187 -9.08 2.00 1.83
C ILE A 187 -7.75 2.54 2.38
N TYR A 188 -7.80 3.41 3.40
CA TYR A 188 -6.60 3.93 4.04
C TYR A 188 -5.77 2.82 4.70
N LEU A 189 -6.42 1.91 5.42
CA LEU A 189 -5.76 0.75 6.03
C LEU A 189 -5.14 -0.16 4.97
N MET A 190 -5.81 -0.31 3.83
CA MET A 190 -5.29 -1.08 2.70
C MET A 190 -4.06 -0.44 2.07
N VAL A 191 -4.01 0.90 1.97
CA VAL A 191 -2.80 1.62 1.55
C VAL A 191 -1.66 1.39 2.53
N LYS A 192 -1.94 1.45 3.84
CA LYS A 192 -0.94 1.19 4.89
C LYS A 192 -0.42 -0.24 4.85
N PHE A 193 -1.30 -1.21 4.59
CA PHE A 193 -0.91 -2.59 4.34
C PHE A 193 0.04 -2.67 3.14
N CYS A 194 -0.34 -2.16 1.97
CA CYS A 194 0.51 -2.23 0.78
C CYS A 194 1.86 -1.50 0.90
N ASP A 195 1.97 -0.47 1.76
CA ASP A 195 3.22 0.24 2.09
C ASP A 195 4.05 -0.41 3.21
N GLY A 196 3.49 -1.44 3.86
CA GLY A 196 4.06 -2.17 4.99
C GLY A 196 5.33 -2.97 4.65
N LYS A 197 5.87 -3.65 5.67
CA LYS A 197 6.99 -4.60 5.52
C LYS A 197 6.44 -6.02 5.59
N GLY A 198 6.97 -6.93 4.78
CA GLY A 198 6.61 -8.36 4.82
C GLY A 198 6.09 -8.92 3.48
N SER A 199 5.67 -10.17 3.52
CA SER A 199 5.12 -10.93 2.38
C SER A 199 3.66 -10.56 2.12
N MET A 200 3.41 -9.50 1.35
CA MET A 200 2.05 -8.99 1.11
C MET A 200 1.31 -9.70 -0.03
N MET A 201 2.06 -10.35 -0.93
CA MET A 201 1.52 -11.05 -2.10
C MET A 201 0.50 -12.12 -1.74
N GLY A 202 0.66 -12.77 -0.59
CA GLY A 202 -0.28 -13.78 -0.12
C GLY A 202 -1.63 -13.21 0.32
N GLU A 203 -1.65 -12.02 0.92
CA GLU A 203 -2.84 -11.49 1.60
C GLU A 203 -3.62 -10.47 0.78
N ILE A 204 -3.04 -9.94 -0.30
CA ILE A 204 -3.62 -8.85 -1.10
C ILE A 204 -5.03 -9.17 -1.62
N TYR A 205 -5.27 -10.39 -2.09
CA TYR A 205 -6.56 -10.81 -2.64
C TYR A 205 -7.65 -10.77 -1.57
N GLU A 206 -7.45 -11.50 -0.47
CA GLU A 206 -8.38 -11.56 0.66
C GLU A 206 -8.60 -10.19 1.33
N LYS A 207 -7.56 -9.36 1.42
CA LYS A 207 -7.71 -8.02 2.00
C LYS A 207 -8.50 -7.07 1.12
N MET A 208 -8.42 -7.22 -0.20
CA MET A 208 -9.28 -6.45 -1.10
C MET A 208 -10.76 -6.86 -0.93
N ASP A 209 -11.04 -8.15 -0.76
CA ASP A 209 -12.40 -8.66 -0.54
C ASP A 209 -12.95 -8.15 0.80
N ASN A 210 -12.19 -8.31 1.88
CA ASN A 210 -12.57 -7.79 3.19
C ASN A 210 -12.76 -6.26 3.17
N MET A 211 -11.89 -5.50 2.48
CA MET A 211 -12.03 -4.06 2.36
C MET A 211 -13.36 -3.67 1.69
N LEU A 212 -13.76 -4.37 0.62
CA LEU A 212 -15.03 -4.12 -0.05
C LEU A 212 -16.21 -4.45 0.87
N GLY A 213 -16.14 -5.57 1.60
CA GLY A 213 -17.15 -5.96 2.58
C GLY A 213 -17.28 -4.97 3.74
N GLU A 214 -16.16 -4.47 4.29
CA GLU A 214 -16.15 -3.46 5.36
C GLU A 214 -16.81 -2.17 4.89
N ILE A 215 -16.54 -1.73 3.65
CA ILE A 215 -17.17 -0.56 3.06
C ILE A 215 -18.68 -0.78 2.91
N LYS A 216 -19.11 -1.98 2.49
CA LYS A 216 -20.52 -2.34 2.43
C LYS A 216 -21.19 -2.23 3.79
N ASP A 217 -20.64 -2.87 4.81
CA ASP A 217 -21.21 -2.87 6.17
C ASP A 217 -21.33 -1.45 6.74
N VAL A 218 -20.32 -0.60 6.49
CA VAL A 218 -20.34 0.81 6.88
C VAL A 218 -21.44 1.57 6.13
N MET A 219 -21.55 1.39 4.81
CA MET A 219 -22.48 2.17 3.99
C MET A 219 -23.93 1.75 4.15
N MET A 220 -24.23 0.48 4.42
CA MET A 220 -25.60 -0.01 4.57
C MET A 220 -26.33 0.60 5.78
N ASN A 221 -25.57 1.01 6.80
CA ASN A 221 -26.12 1.66 8.00
C ASN A 221 -26.06 3.20 7.94
N HIS A 222 -25.76 3.75 6.77
CA HIS A 222 -25.44 5.16 6.59
C HIS A 222 -26.48 5.92 5.76
N CYS A 223 -26.61 7.25 5.97
CA CYS A 223 -27.44 8.13 5.14
C CYS A 223 -27.03 8.16 3.64
N TYR A 224 -25.86 7.62 3.30
CA TYR A 224 -25.31 7.56 1.94
C TYR A 224 -25.39 6.14 1.34
N ALA A 225 -26.22 5.25 1.88
CA ALA A 225 -26.38 3.87 1.41
C ALA A 225 -26.68 3.78 -0.10
N GLU A 226 -27.42 4.74 -0.66
CA GLU A 226 -27.75 4.80 -2.09
C GLU A 226 -26.51 4.95 -3.01
N TYR A 227 -25.38 5.43 -2.48
CA TYR A 227 -24.14 5.56 -3.23
C TYR A 227 -23.36 4.25 -3.32
N TYR A 228 -23.67 3.26 -2.48
CA TYR A 228 -22.89 2.02 -2.41
C TYR A 228 -22.72 1.32 -3.77
N PRO A 229 -23.74 1.16 -4.63
CA PRO A 229 -23.56 0.55 -5.95
C PRO A 229 -22.53 1.28 -6.83
N ARG A 230 -22.40 2.61 -6.68
CA ARG A 230 -21.38 3.40 -7.40
C ARG A 230 -19.99 3.14 -6.81
N VAL A 231 -19.89 3.14 -5.48
CA VAL A 231 -18.64 2.85 -4.75
C VAL A 231 -18.12 1.46 -5.07
N GLU A 232 -18.97 0.44 -5.01
CA GLU A 232 -18.67 -0.95 -5.35
C GLU A 232 -18.17 -1.06 -6.79
N LYS A 233 -18.87 -0.45 -7.75
CA LYS A 233 -18.45 -0.44 -9.16
C LYS A 233 -17.06 0.18 -9.36
N ILE A 234 -16.75 1.28 -8.68
CA ILE A 234 -15.44 1.94 -8.77
C ILE A 234 -14.35 1.02 -8.22
N ILE A 235 -14.58 0.40 -7.06
CA ILE A 235 -13.62 -0.50 -6.42
C ILE A 235 -13.37 -1.72 -7.30
N LEU A 236 -14.43 -2.40 -7.77
CA LEU A 236 -14.32 -3.58 -8.63
C LEU A 236 -13.60 -3.26 -9.95
N ALA A 237 -13.93 -2.14 -10.60
CA ALA A 237 -13.27 -1.72 -11.84
C ALA A 237 -11.76 -1.42 -11.66
N ARG A 238 -11.35 -1.02 -10.46
CA ARG A 238 -9.94 -0.79 -10.11
C ARG A 238 -9.25 -2.07 -9.68
N TRP A 239 -9.94 -2.94 -8.97
CA TRP A 239 -9.49 -4.28 -8.62
C TRP A 239 -9.17 -5.08 -9.88
N GLU A 240 -10.12 -5.21 -10.81
CA GLU A 240 -9.97 -5.99 -12.04
C GLU A 240 -8.73 -5.56 -12.84
N LYS A 241 -8.43 -4.26 -12.87
CA LYS A 241 -7.26 -3.70 -13.57
C LYS A 241 -5.94 -3.92 -12.83
N MET A 242 -6.00 -4.21 -11.53
CA MET A 242 -4.83 -4.37 -10.66
C MET A 242 -4.47 -5.84 -10.47
N THR A 243 -5.48 -6.71 -10.45
CA THR A 243 -5.29 -8.12 -10.17
C THR A 243 -4.69 -8.83 -11.36
N ILE A 244 -3.58 -9.52 -11.11
CA ILE A 244 -2.88 -10.36 -12.07
C ILE A 244 -2.89 -11.80 -11.55
N PRO A 245 -2.69 -12.81 -12.42
CA PRO A 245 -2.68 -14.22 -12.02
C PRO A 245 -1.74 -14.52 -10.84
N LEU A 246 -0.63 -13.78 -10.72
CA LEU A 246 0.32 -13.92 -9.63
C LEU A 246 -0.28 -13.60 -8.25
N HIS A 247 -1.23 -12.65 -8.15
CA HIS A 247 -1.94 -12.38 -6.89
C HIS A 247 -2.83 -13.55 -6.49
N CYS A 248 -3.52 -14.18 -7.46
CA CYS A 248 -4.30 -15.39 -7.22
C CYS A 248 -3.40 -16.54 -6.76
N LEU A 249 -2.24 -16.71 -7.38
CA LEU A 249 -1.26 -17.72 -6.96
C LEU A 249 -0.71 -17.43 -5.56
N GLY A 250 -0.42 -16.18 -5.22
CA GLY A 250 -0.01 -15.77 -3.88
C GLY A 250 -1.05 -16.15 -2.82
N PHE A 251 -2.30 -15.83 -3.08
CA PHE A 251 -3.43 -16.19 -2.21
C PHE A 251 -3.55 -17.72 -2.06
N ALA A 252 -3.52 -18.45 -3.18
CA ALA A 252 -3.60 -19.90 -3.18
C ALA A 252 -2.40 -20.60 -2.53
N LEU A 253 -1.22 -19.96 -2.47
CA LEU A 253 -0.04 -20.52 -1.80
C LEU A 253 0.07 -20.11 -0.33
N SER A 254 -0.93 -19.42 0.22
CA SER A 254 -0.92 -18.97 1.61
C SER A 254 -1.70 -19.96 2.50
N PRO A 255 -1.02 -20.76 3.35
CA PRO A 255 -1.63 -21.88 4.07
C PRO A 255 -2.78 -21.50 5.00
N ARG A 256 -2.72 -20.31 5.62
CA ARG A 256 -3.75 -19.80 6.53
C ARG A 256 -5.16 -19.72 5.93
N PHE A 257 -5.28 -19.57 4.61
CA PHE A 257 -6.59 -19.45 3.96
C PHE A 257 -7.28 -20.80 3.71
N TYR A 258 -6.64 -21.89 4.12
CA TYR A 258 -7.19 -23.25 4.18
C TYR A 258 -7.50 -23.70 5.61
N ASP A 259 -7.34 -22.80 6.58
CA ASP A 259 -7.68 -23.05 7.97
C ASP A 259 -9.21 -23.11 8.15
N LYS A 260 -9.65 -23.99 9.05
CA LYS A 260 -11.08 -24.22 9.28
C LYS A 260 -11.75 -23.03 9.96
N ASN A 261 -11.10 -22.44 10.96
CA ASN A 261 -11.66 -21.31 11.70
C ASN A 261 -11.75 -20.07 10.81
N TYR A 262 -10.75 -19.87 9.95
CA TYR A 262 -10.80 -18.84 8.92
C TYR A 262 -12.01 -18.97 7.98
N LEU A 263 -12.33 -20.20 7.55
CA LEU A 263 -13.41 -20.47 6.58
C LEU A 263 -14.81 -20.49 7.21
N GLU A 264 -14.95 -21.05 8.42
CA GLU A 264 -16.25 -21.36 9.02
C GLU A 264 -16.65 -20.39 10.14
N GLU A 265 -15.70 -19.96 10.99
CA GLU A 265 -16.01 -19.20 12.21
C GLU A 265 -15.94 -17.68 12.01
N MET A 266 -15.13 -17.22 11.05
CA MET A 266 -14.96 -15.81 10.75
C MET A 266 -15.76 -15.44 9.50
N ALA A 267 -17.00 -14.97 9.68
CA ALA A 267 -17.75 -14.35 8.59
C ALA A 267 -16.92 -13.21 7.96
N ALA A 268 -16.81 -13.18 6.63
CA ALA A 268 -16.18 -12.04 5.98
C ALA A 268 -17.10 -10.81 6.12
N PRO A 269 -16.52 -9.61 6.22
CA PRO A 269 -17.27 -8.36 6.10
C PRO A 269 -18.17 -8.37 4.86
N GLY A 270 -19.30 -7.68 4.91
CA GLY A 270 -20.28 -7.64 3.82
C GLY A 270 -21.20 -8.87 3.74
N GLY A 271 -21.09 -9.81 4.69
CA GLY A 271 -21.94 -10.99 4.84
C GLY A 271 -21.62 -12.14 3.88
N VAL A 272 -20.38 -12.18 3.36
CA VAL A 272 -19.95 -13.20 2.39
C VAL A 272 -19.30 -14.39 3.12
N HIS A 273 -19.65 -15.60 2.70
CA HIS A 273 -18.95 -16.80 3.17
C HIS A 273 -17.59 -16.91 2.49
N ARG A 274 -16.54 -17.03 3.30
CA ARG A 274 -15.18 -17.28 2.80
C ARG A 274 -15.11 -18.62 2.10
N LYS A 275 -14.31 -18.66 1.03
CA LYS A 275 -14.03 -19.87 0.28
C LYS A 275 -12.55 -20.15 0.35
N ALA A 276 -12.19 -21.42 0.49
CA ALA A 276 -10.81 -21.83 0.33
C ALA A 276 -10.34 -21.46 -1.09
N PRO A 277 -9.08 -21.03 -1.28
CA PRO A 277 -8.60 -20.58 -2.60
C PRO A 277 -8.82 -21.62 -3.72
N ASN A 278 -8.76 -22.91 -3.39
CA ASN A 278 -8.97 -23.99 -4.36
C ASN A 278 -10.44 -24.21 -4.79
N LEU A 279 -11.39 -23.59 -4.08
CA LEU A 279 -12.82 -23.62 -4.40
C LEU A 279 -13.28 -22.37 -5.16
N ASP A 280 -12.41 -21.36 -5.28
CA ASP A 280 -12.69 -20.17 -6.05
C ASP A 280 -12.23 -20.34 -7.51
N LYS A 281 -13.18 -20.17 -8.45
CA LYS A 281 -12.92 -20.36 -9.88
C LYS A 281 -11.95 -19.31 -10.43
N GLU A 282 -12.08 -18.05 -10.04
CA GLU A 282 -11.21 -16.97 -10.52
C GLU A 282 -9.78 -17.22 -10.04
N VAL A 283 -9.64 -17.56 -8.76
CA VAL A 283 -8.34 -17.86 -8.16
C VAL A 283 -7.68 -19.03 -8.87
N MET A 284 -8.40 -20.13 -9.10
CA MET A 284 -7.84 -21.31 -9.75
C MET A 284 -7.48 -21.07 -11.23
N VAL A 285 -8.24 -20.25 -11.97
CA VAL A 285 -7.84 -19.82 -13.31
C VAL A 285 -6.51 -19.05 -13.25
N GLY A 286 -6.36 -18.14 -12.28
CA GLY A 286 -5.11 -17.40 -12.07
C GLY A 286 -3.93 -18.30 -11.66
N VAL A 287 -4.17 -19.33 -10.84
CA VAL A 287 -3.16 -20.33 -10.47
C VAL A 287 -2.65 -21.08 -11.70
N MET A 288 -3.56 -21.59 -12.54
CA MET A 288 -3.18 -22.35 -13.73
C MET A 288 -2.42 -21.50 -14.76
N GLU A 289 -2.87 -20.27 -14.99
CA GLU A 289 -2.16 -19.33 -15.86
C GLU A 289 -0.77 -19.01 -15.30
N SER A 290 -0.64 -18.87 -13.97
CA SER A 290 0.65 -18.61 -13.34
C SER A 290 1.61 -19.79 -13.46
N PHE A 291 1.15 -21.03 -13.27
CA PHE A 291 2.00 -22.21 -13.46
C PHE A 291 2.51 -22.32 -14.89
N LYS A 292 1.62 -22.15 -15.88
CA LYS A 292 1.99 -22.14 -17.29
C LYS A 292 3.03 -21.06 -17.63
N ARG A 293 2.94 -19.90 -16.98
CA ARG A 293 3.83 -18.77 -17.22
C ARG A 293 5.19 -18.92 -16.54
N ILE A 294 5.21 -19.51 -15.34
CA ILE A 294 6.40 -19.67 -14.51
C ILE A 294 7.24 -20.88 -14.93
N ALA A 295 6.60 -21.96 -15.35
CA ALA A 295 7.29 -23.20 -15.71
C ALA A 295 8.18 -23.02 -16.95
N GLU A 296 9.37 -23.61 -16.92
CA GLU A 296 10.30 -23.57 -18.07
C GLU A 296 10.00 -24.66 -19.10
N SER A 297 9.30 -25.72 -18.69
CA SER A 297 8.91 -26.85 -19.53
C SER A 297 7.51 -27.37 -19.19
N GLY A 298 6.91 -28.11 -20.13
CA GLY A 298 5.62 -28.77 -19.88
C GLY A 298 5.66 -29.82 -18.76
N GLU A 299 6.82 -30.44 -18.53
CA GLU A 299 7.04 -31.38 -17.42
C GLU A 299 7.03 -30.64 -16.08
N GLU A 300 7.68 -29.48 -15.99
CA GLU A 300 7.65 -28.64 -14.80
C GLU A 300 6.23 -28.14 -14.50
N GLU A 301 5.50 -27.70 -15.53
CA GLU A 301 4.10 -27.28 -15.38
C GLU A 301 3.24 -28.44 -14.87
N HIS A 302 3.41 -29.65 -15.43
CA HIS A 302 2.69 -30.83 -14.98
C HIS A 302 2.99 -31.16 -13.52
N LEU A 303 4.27 -31.13 -13.12
CA LEU A 303 4.69 -31.37 -11.75
C LEU A 303 4.11 -30.35 -10.77
N LEU A 304 4.01 -29.07 -11.15
CA LEU A 304 3.36 -28.05 -10.33
C LEU A 304 1.86 -28.36 -10.14
N ARG A 305 1.18 -28.77 -11.22
CA ARG A 305 -0.24 -29.19 -11.18
C ARG A 305 -0.46 -30.45 -10.34
N GLU A 306 0.52 -31.34 -10.25
CA GLU A 306 0.47 -32.54 -9.41
C GLU A 306 0.74 -32.22 -7.93
N GLN A 307 1.74 -31.38 -7.65
CA GLN A 307 2.13 -31.01 -6.30
C GLN A 307 1.13 -30.08 -5.61
N PHE A 308 0.44 -29.22 -6.37
CA PHE A 308 -0.51 -28.26 -5.81
C PHE A 308 -1.68 -28.93 -5.03
N PRO A 309 -2.34 -29.99 -5.55
CA PRO A 309 -3.28 -30.81 -4.78
C PRO A 309 -2.71 -31.44 -3.52
N THR A 310 -1.47 -31.92 -3.53
CA THR A 310 -0.83 -32.48 -2.32
C THR A 310 -0.79 -31.45 -1.19
N PHE A 311 -0.49 -30.19 -1.51
CA PHE A 311 -0.54 -29.08 -0.57
C PHE A 311 -1.96 -28.76 -0.09
N HIS A 312 -2.87 -28.37 -0.99
CA HIS A 312 -4.17 -27.83 -0.55
C HIS A 312 -5.13 -28.91 -0.03
N MET A 313 -4.93 -30.19 -0.42
CA MET A 313 -5.66 -31.32 0.17
C MET A 313 -4.98 -31.88 1.43
N LYS A 314 -3.92 -31.23 1.92
CA LYS A 314 -3.28 -31.54 3.20
C LYS A 314 -2.77 -32.99 3.25
N LYS A 315 -2.05 -33.42 2.22
CA LYS A 315 -1.44 -34.77 2.14
C LYS A 315 -0.01 -34.75 2.67
N GLY A 316 0.49 -35.91 3.12
CA GLY A 316 1.88 -36.07 3.56
C GLY A 316 2.21 -35.19 4.77
N LEU A 317 3.35 -34.49 4.75
CA LEU A 317 3.75 -33.57 5.82
C LEU A 317 2.71 -32.46 6.10
N TYR A 318 1.91 -32.08 5.11
CA TYR A 318 0.87 -31.05 5.29
C TYR A 318 -0.32 -31.55 6.12
N ALA A 319 -0.44 -32.86 6.35
CA ALA A 319 -1.47 -33.45 7.20
C ALA A 319 -1.15 -33.33 8.70
N LEU A 320 0.09 -32.97 9.05
CA LEU A 320 0.55 -32.90 10.44
C LEU A 320 -0.20 -31.80 11.21
N VAL A 321 -0.53 -32.08 12.47
CA VAL A 321 -1.19 -31.12 13.35
C VAL A 321 -0.35 -29.83 13.51
N ALA A 322 0.97 -29.99 13.64
CA ALA A 322 1.89 -28.86 13.69
C ALA A 322 1.80 -27.96 12.45
N ALA A 323 1.72 -28.55 11.25
CA ALA A 323 1.59 -27.79 10.01
C ALA A 323 0.31 -26.94 9.97
N TYR A 324 -0.80 -27.42 10.56
CA TYR A 324 -2.03 -26.63 10.68
C TYR A 324 -1.91 -25.46 11.66
N MET A 325 -1.37 -25.70 12.84
CA MET A 325 -1.20 -24.66 13.86
C MET A 325 -0.24 -23.57 13.37
N ASP A 326 0.83 -23.99 12.71
CA ASP A 326 1.84 -23.11 12.15
C ASP A 326 1.33 -22.33 10.94
N ALA A 327 0.39 -22.88 10.15
CA ALA A 327 -0.17 -22.20 8.98
C ALA A 327 -0.80 -20.84 9.35
N VAL A 328 -1.40 -20.74 10.54
CA VAL A 328 -2.07 -19.52 11.04
C VAL A 328 -1.11 -18.58 11.75
N THR A 329 -0.09 -19.13 12.43
CA THR A 329 0.79 -18.37 13.33
C THR A 329 2.12 -17.95 12.71
N MET A 330 2.59 -18.65 11.67
CA MET A 330 3.84 -18.38 10.98
C MET A 330 3.65 -17.51 9.72
N ASP A 331 4.74 -16.82 9.32
CA ASP A 331 4.82 -16.26 7.98
C ASP A 331 4.79 -17.38 6.93
N ALA A 332 4.07 -17.15 5.83
CA ALA A 332 3.87 -18.19 4.82
C ALA A 332 5.20 -18.67 4.21
N ILE A 333 6.21 -17.81 4.05
CA ILE A 333 7.52 -18.19 3.51
C ILE A 333 8.26 -19.12 4.48
N ASP A 334 8.16 -18.86 5.78
CA ASP A 334 8.76 -19.70 6.81
C ASP A 334 8.02 -21.04 6.90
N TRP A 335 6.69 -21.04 6.79
CA TRP A 335 5.90 -22.27 6.71
C TRP A 335 6.31 -23.16 5.52
N TRP A 336 6.49 -22.57 4.33
CA TRP A 336 7.01 -23.28 3.15
C TRP A 336 8.46 -23.74 3.33
N SER A 337 9.23 -23.12 4.20
CA SER A 337 10.60 -23.56 4.51
C SER A 337 10.60 -24.75 5.47
N SER A 338 9.64 -24.84 6.38
CA SER A 338 9.49 -25.95 7.33
C SER A 338 8.85 -27.19 6.71
N TYR A 339 7.78 -27.02 5.93
CA TYR A 339 6.94 -28.14 5.46
C TYR A 339 7.06 -28.41 3.96
N GLY A 340 7.68 -27.50 3.20
CA GLY A 340 7.73 -27.54 1.74
C GLY A 340 8.53 -28.69 1.12
N SER A 341 9.22 -29.51 1.92
CA SER A 341 9.94 -30.70 1.42
C SER A 341 9.00 -31.76 0.85
N GLU A 342 7.72 -31.77 1.22
CA GLU A 342 6.71 -32.66 0.64
C GLU A 342 6.43 -32.33 -0.83
N THR A 343 6.47 -31.04 -1.18
CA THR A 343 6.30 -30.57 -2.57
C THR A 343 7.44 -29.62 -2.96
N PRO A 344 8.65 -30.15 -3.21
CA PRO A 344 9.85 -29.33 -3.34
C PRO A 344 9.77 -28.27 -4.42
N LYS A 345 9.15 -28.61 -5.56
CA LYS A 345 9.07 -27.71 -6.71
C LYS A 345 8.07 -26.59 -6.44
N LEU A 346 6.90 -26.93 -5.91
CA LEU A 346 5.90 -25.98 -5.49
C LEU A 346 6.42 -25.06 -4.38
N ALA A 347 7.15 -25.59 -3.40
CA ALA A 347 7.72 -24.80 -2.30
C ALA A 347 8.74 -23.75 -2.79
N VAL A 348 9.54 -24.08 -3.81
CA VAL A 348 10.43 -23.10 -4.46
C VAL A 348 9.62 -21.98 -5.11
N ILE A 349 8.55 -22.31 -5.84
CA ILE A 349 7.67 -21.31 -6.45
C ILE A 349 6.95 -20.49 -5.39
N ALA A 350 6.43 -21.09 -4.33
CA ALA A 350 5.73 -20.41 -3.26
C ALA A 350 6.61 -19.37 -2.58
N LYS A 351 7.84 -19.72 -2.21
CA LYS A 351 8.78 -18.76 -1.63
C LYS A 351 9.10 -17.62 -2.59
N LYS A 352 9.27 -17.90 -3.89
CA LYS A 352 9.48 -16.86 -4.91
C LYS A 352 8.28 -15.92 -5.02
N VAL A 353 7.08 -16.46 -5.19
CA VAL A 353 5.83 -15.71 -5.36
C VAL A 353 5.50 -14.89 -4.12
N LEU A 354 5.47 -15.50 -2.95
CA LEU A 354 5.13 -14.82 -1.69
C LEU A 354 6.13 -13.72 -1.33
N SER A 355 7.39 -13.89 -1.74
CA SER A 355 8.40 -12.85 -1.54
C SER A 355 8.23 -11.61 -2.42
N GLN A 356 7.37 -11.64 -3.44
CA GLN A 356 7.27 -10.53 -4.37
C GLN A 356 6.59 -9.28 -3.76
N PRO A 357 7.01 -8.08 -4.19
CA PRO A 357 6.32 -6.83 -3.83
C PRO A 357 4.96 -6.73 -4.54
N ILE A 358 4.07 -5.93 -3.96
CA ILE A 358 2.81 -5.50 -4.61
C ILE A 358 2.78 -3.98 -4.89
N SER A 359 3.83 -3.26 -4.47
CA SER A 359 3.90 -1.79 -4.55
C SER A 359 5.27 -1.31 -4.99
N SER A 360 5.27 -0.26 -5.83
CA SER A 360 6.47 0.51 -6.19
C SER A 360 6.84 1.58 -5.16
N SER A 361 6.10 1.74 -4.06
CA SER A 361 6.36 2.78 -3.05
C SER A 361 7.74 2.66 -2.38
N SER A 362 8.29 1.45 -2.27
CA SER A 362 9.66 1.23 -1.80
C SER A 362 10.68 1.87 -2.74
N ALA A 363 10.43 1.80 -4.06
CA ALA A 363 11.19 2.49 -5.07
C ALA A 363 11.02 4.00 -4.98
N GLU A 364 9.78 4.50 -4.88
CA GLU A 364 9.50 5.95 -4.77
C GLU A 364 10.19 6.63 -3.59
N ARG A 365 10.31 5.94 -2.45
CA ARG A 365 11.05 6.44 -1.27
C ARG A 365 12.54 6.59 -1.58
N ASN A 366 13.13 5.65 -2.32
CA ASN A 366 14.50 5.75 -2.80
C ASN A 366 14.67 6.89 -3.81
N TRP A 367 13.69 7.11 -4.71
CA TRP A 367 13.69 8.23 -5.65
C TRP A 367 13.49 9.60 -4.98
N SER A 368 12.75 9.67 -3.88
CA SER A 368 12.63 10.90 -3.07
C SER A 368 13.97 11.25 -2.42
N THR A 369 14.72 10.24 -1.97
CA THR A 369 16.12 10.40 -1.53
C THR A 369 17.02 10.83 -2.69
N TYR A 370 16.84 10.26 -3.89
CA TYR A 370 17.54 10.71 -5.10
C TYR A 370 17.28 12.19 -5.36
N SER A 371 16.04 12.66 -5.26
CA SER A 371 15.70 14.08 -5.42
C SER A 371 16.33 14.96 -4.33
N TYR A 372 16.57 14.45 -3.12
CA TYR A 372 17.30 15.18 -2.08
C TYR A 372 18.79 15.32 -2.42
N ILE A 373 19.44 14.24 -2.84
CA ILE A 373 20.87 14.18 -3.20
C ILE A 373 21.13 14.95 -4.52
N HIS A 374 20.20 14.86 -5.46
CA HIS A 374 20.24 15.46 -6.78
C HIS A 374 18.98 16.33 -6.98
N ASN A 375 19.07 17.58 -6.56
CA ASN A 375 18.07 18.60 -6.91
C ASN A 375 18.67 19.67 -7.82
N VAL A 376 17.83 20.20 -8.71
CA VAL A 376 18.15 21.21 -9.72
C VAL A 376 18.75 22.49 -9.09
N LYS A 377 18.52 22.74 -7.80
CA LYS A 377 18.98 23.94 -7.08
C LYS A 377 20.31 23.78 -6.33
N ARG A 378 20.82 22.57 -6.07
CA ARG A 378 21.95 22.34 -5.14
C ARG A 378 23.07 21.40 -5.60
N ASN A 379 23.10 20.85 -6.82
CA ASN A 379 24.25 20.02 -7.20
C ASN A 379 24.65 20.01 -8.68
N ARG A 380 25.96 20.16 -8.94
CA ARG A 380 26.67 19.87 -10.21
C ARG A 380 27.12 18.39 -10.29
N LEU A 381 26.36 17.49 -9.68
CA LEU A 381 26.68 16.06 -9.72
C LEU A 381 26.29 15.49 -11.09
N ASN A 382 27.25 14.81 -11.73
CA ASN A 382 26.93 14.00 -12.90
C ASN A 382 26.09 12.78 -12.50
N SER A 383 25.32 12.24 -13.46
CA SER A 383 24.41 11.09 -13.25
C SER A 383 25.13 9.92 -12.58
N LYS A 384 26.34 9.57 -13.06
CA LYS A 384 27.16 8.47 -12.53
C LYS A 384 27.47 8.59 -11.03
N ARG A 385 27.75 9.80 -10.53
CA ARG A 385 27.99 10.03 -9.09
C ARG A 385 26.69 10.00 -8.30
N ALA A 386 25.60 10.55 -8.85
CA ALA A 386 24.28 10.50 -8.21
C ALA A 386 23.78 9.05 -8.04
N ASP A 387 23.91 8.22 -9.09
CA ASP A 387 23.55 6.80 -9.06
C ASP A 387 24.34 6.04 -7.99
N LYS A 388 25.67 6.24 -7.90
CA LYS A 388 26.50 5.61 -6.87
C LYS A 388 26.10 6.03 -5.45
N LEU A 389 25.81 7.32 -5.25
CA LEU A 389 25.38 7.82 -3.93
C LEU A 389 24.04 7.21 -3.51
N VAL A 390 23.09 7.08 -4.45
CA VAL A 390 21.81 6.44 -4.19
C VAL A 390 21.96 4.95 -3.93
N PHE A 391 22.77 4.24 -4.73
CA PHE A 391 23.10 2.82 -4.49
C PHE A 391 23.67 2.62 -3.08
N ILE A 392 24.71 3.38 -2.71
CA ILE A 392 25.36 3.29 -1.40
C ILE A 392 24.35 3.61 -0.29
N HIS A 393 23.60 4.70 -0.42
CA HIS A 393 22.63 5.14 0.59
C HIS A 393 21.51 4.12 0.80
N SER A 394 20.89 3.64 -0.28
CA SER A 394 19.81 2.65 -0.21
C SER A 394 20.28 1.31 0.35
N ASN A 395 21.43 0.81 -0.11
CA ASN A 395 21.92 -0.52 0.27
C ASN A 395 22.53 -0.54 1.69
N ILE A 396 23.21 0.52 2.15
CA ILE A 396 23.65 0.62 3.56
C ILE A 396 22.43 0.66 4.49
N ARG A 397 21.38 1.39 4.13
CA ARG A 397 20.13 1.42 4.92
C ARG A 397 19.48 0.04 4.96
N LEU A 398 19.42 -0.67 3.83
CA LEU A 398 18.95 -2.06 3.81
C LEU A 398 19.77 -2.95 4.75
N GLN A 399 21.10 -2.91 4.68
CA GLN A 399 21.97 -3.67 5.58
C GLN A 399 21.73 -3.32 7.05
N SER A 400 21.57 -2.03 7.37
CA SER A 400 21.31 -1.59 8.74
C SER A 400 20.03 -2.20 9.32
N ARG A 401 19.00 -2.44 8.48
CA ARG A 401 17.73 -3.05 8.88
C ARG A 401 17.85 -4.48 9.39
N PHE A 402 18.93 -5.18 9.04
CA PHE A 402 19.21 -6.54 9.49
C PHE A 402 20.07 -6.58 10.77
N SER A 403 20.45 -5.43 11.33
CA SER A 403 21.17 -5.37 12.61
C SER A 403 20.19 -5.26 13.77
N GLU A 404 20.49 -5.92 14.89
CA GLU A 404 19.69 -5.79 16.14
C GLU A 404 19.56 -4.34 16.58
N SER A 405 20.63 -3.54 16.39
CA SER A 405 20.65 -2.11 16.71
C SER A 405 19.57 -1.29 16.00
N TYR A 406 19.11 -1.73 14.82
CA TYR A 406 18.02 -1.06 14.09
C TYR A 406 16.64 -1.44 14.62
N ALA A 407 16.48 -2.63 15.21
CA ALA A 407 15.22 -3.12 15.75
C ALA A 407 14.98 -2.66 17.21
N SER A 408 16.04 -2.56 18.00
CA SER A 408 15.99 -2.32 19.45
C SER A 408 16.97 -1.27 19.98
N GLY A 409 17.86 -0.71 19.15
CA GLY A 409 18.83 0.30 19.57
C GLY A 409 18.28 1.73 19.62
N ALA A 410 19.12 2.65 20.11
CA ALA A 410 18.78 4.07 20.29
C ALA A 410 18.40 4.81 19.00
N HIS A 411 18.72 4.26 17.82
CA HIS A 411 18.38 4.81 16.51
C HIS A 411 17.38 3.92 15.75
N LYS A 412 16.44 3.30 16.46
CA LYS A 412 15.42 2.44 15.86
C LYS A 412 14.66 3.15 14.73
N LYS A 413 14.54 2.49 13.56
CA LYS A 413 13.77 3.00 12.41
C LYS A 413 14.15 4.42 11.96
N TRP A 414 15.38 4.86 12.23
CA TRP A 414 15.86 6.23 11.93
C TRP A 414 15.70 6.64 10.45
N ASP A 415 15.63 5.66 9.55
CA ASP A 415 15.53 5.85 8.10
C ASP A 415 14.08 5.99 7.58
N VAL A 416 13.06 5.77 8.41
CA VAL A 416 11.65 5.71 8.01
C VAL A 416 11.06 7.11 7.75
N ASN A 417 11.63 8.17 8.35
CA ASN A 417 11.25 9.57 8.11
C ASN A 417 12.49 10.47 8.00
N PRO A 418 13.15 10.54 6.84
CA PRO A 418 14.31 11.43 6.64
C PRO A 418 13.95 12.93 6.70
N GLU A 419 12.66 13.27 6.66
CA GLU A 419 12.14 14.65 6.81
C GLU A 419 11.90 15.06 8.27
N SER A 420 11.97 14.12 9.23
CA SER A 420 11.88 14.46 10.66
C SER A 420 13.27 14.82 11.17
N THR A 421 13.53 16.12 11.36
CA THR A 421 14.72 16.59 12.11
C THR A 421 14.64 16.29 13.60
N ASN A 422 13.51 15.80 14.10
CA ASN A 422 13.34 15.39 15.49
C ASN A 422 13.73 13.91 15.63
N LEU A 423 14.98 13.67 16.01
CA LEU A 423 15.52 12.36 16.39
C LEU A 423 14.97 11.83 17.72
N GLU A 424 14.19 12.63 18.48
CA GLU A 424 13.75 12.28 19.84
C GLU A 424 12.30 11.77 19.98
N GLN A 425 11.48 11.73 18.94
CA GLN A 425 10.12 11.16 19.02
C GLN A 425 10.01 9.77 18.39
N SER A 426 11.05 8.95 18.53
CA SER A 426 11.03 7.53 18.19
C SER A 426 10.61 6.66 19.38
N SER A 427 9.61 7.08 20.15
CA SER A 427 9.01 6.19 21.15
C SER A 427 7.63 6.67 21.58
N THR A 428 6.72 5.68 21.64
CA THR A 428 5.48 5.60 22.42
C THR A 428 4.19 6.29 21.93
N ARG A 429 3.21 5.41 21.60
CA ARG A 429 1.73 5.49 21.81
C ARG A 429 0.99 6.52 20.93
N LEU A 430 -0.07 6.21 20.18
CA LEU A 430 -1.07 5.13 20.10
C LEU A 430 -1.43 4.91 18.63
#